data_AF-A0A7V2TN73-F1
#
_entry.id   AF-A0A7V2TN73-F1
#
_cell.length_a   1.000
_cell.length_b   1.000
_cell.length_c   1.000
_cell.angle_alpha   90.00
_cell.angle_beta   90.00
_cell.angle_gamma   90.00
#
_symmetry.space_group_name_H-M   'P 1'
#
loop_
_entity.id
_entity.type
_entity.pdbx_description
1 polymer ?
#
loop_
_entity_poly.entity_id
_entity_poly.type
_entity_poly.pdbx_seq_one_letter_code
_entity_poly.pdbx_strand_id
1 'polypeptide(L)' 'MFIAKVTGALVSTQKVEAMRGYKLLVVEPLRVEPVERKSLVGTGRTFVAV' A
#
# COMPACT_ATOMS: atom_id res chain seq x y z
N MET A 1 -12.18 -0.31 2.74
CA MET A 1 -11.21 -1.34 2.31
C MET A 1 -10.96 -1.15 0.82
N PHE A 2 -9.71 -1.18 0.34
CA PHE A 2 -9.34 -0.93 -1.06
C PHE A 2 -8.25 -1.90 -1.52
N ILE A 3 -8.13 -2.13 -2.83
CA ILE A 3 -7.05 -2.93 -3.43
C ILE A 3 -5.82 -2.04 -3.58
N ALA A 4 -4.64 -2.57 -3.26
CA ALA A 4 -3.39 -1.86 -3.41
C ALA A 4 -2.28 -2.77 -3.94
N LYS A 5 -1.33 -2.19 -4.67
CA LYS A 5 -0.11 -2.86 -5.13
C LYS A 5 1.01 -2.60 -4.14
N VAL A 6 1.71 -3.66 -3.72
CA VAL A 6 2.94 -3.51 -2.91
C VAL A 6 4.05 -2.98 -3.80
N THR A 7 4.60 -1.83 -3.44
CA THR A 7 5.69 -1.17 -4.18
C THR A 7 7.01 -1.24 -3.42
N GLY A 8 6.97 -1.56 -2.12
CA GLY A 8 8.17 -1.73 -1.32
C GLY A 8 7.91 -2.16 0.12
N ALA A 9 8.95 -2.08 0.94
CA ALA A 9 8.89 -2.34 2.39
C ALA A 9 9.64 -1.25 3.15
N LEU A 10 9.18 -0.93 4.34
CA LEU A 10 9.78 0.06 5.23
C LEU A 10 10.38 -0.63 6.46
N VAL A 11 11.63 -0.31 6.75
CA VAL A 11 12.30 -0.72 7.99
C VAL A 11 12.28 0.46 8.96
N SER A 12 11.80 0.21 10.17
CA SER A 12 11.85 1.17 11.27
C SER A 12 12.39 0.46 12.50
N THR A 13 13.43 1.03 13.12
CA THR A 13 14.04 0.54 14.36
C THR A 13 13.28 1.02 15.59
N GLN A 14 12.74 2.24 15.54
CA GLN A 14 11.92 2.84 16.60
C GLN A 14 10.45 2.95 16.16
N LYS A 15 9.60 2.09 16.71
CA LYS A 15 8.16 2.04 16.46
C LYS A 15 7.43 1.62 17.73
N VAL A 16 6.12 1.85 17.78
CA VAL A 16 5.29 1.39 18.90
C VAL A 16 5.36 -0.13 19.05
N GLU A 17 5.34 -0.65 20.28
CA GLU A 17 5.57 -2.08 20.55
C GLU A 17 4.56 -2.97 19.82
N ALA A 18 3.32 -2.51 19.67
CA ALA A 18 2.26 -3.23 18.94
C ALA A 18 2.60 -3.49 17.45
N MET A 19 3.54 -2.75 16.86
CA MET A 19 4.00 -2.94 15.48
C MET A 19 5.33 -3.70 15.36
N ARG A 20 5.90 -4.16 16.48
CA ARG A 20 7.13 -4.96 16.48
C ARG A 20 6.86 -6.36 15.91
N GLY A 21 7.78 -6.85 15.09
CA GLY A 21 7.65 -8.16 14.43
C GLY A 21 6.82 -8.16 13.14
N TYR A 22 6.08 -7.09 12.86
CA TYR A 22 5.30 -6.96 11.63
C TYR A 22 6.09 -6.29 10.49
N LYS A 23 5.76 -6.68 9.25
CA LYS A 23 6.37 -6.12 8.05
C LYS A 23 5.58 -4.91 7.58
N LEU A 24 6.21 -3.74 7.63
CA LEU A 24 5.60 -2.50 7.12
C LEU A 24 5.77 -2.46 5.59
N LEU A 25 4.65 -2.46 4.87
CA LEU A 25 4.61 -2.48 3.41
C LEU A 25 4.26 -1.10 2.87
N VAL A 26 5.02 -0.65 1.88
CA VAL A 26 4.69 0.55 1.10
C VAL A 26 3.76 0.12 -0.02
N VAL A 27 2.57 0.73 -0.08
CA VAL A 27 1.52 0.33 -1.02
C VAL A 27 0.95 1.53 -1.76
N GLU A 28 0.63 1.33 -3.04
CA GLU A 28 -0.12 2.27 -3.87
C GLU A 28 -1.55 1.72 -4.08
N PRO A 29 -2.61 2.45 -3.69
CA PRO A 29 -3.96 1.98 -3.89
C PRO A 29 -4.34 2.10 -5.36
N LEU A 30 -5.14 1.13 -5.82
CA LEU A 30 -5.58 1.01 -7.20
C LEU A 30 -7.04 1.41 -7.32
N ARG A 31 -7.39 1.95 -8.49
CA ARG A 31 -8.77 2.22 -8.89
C ARG A 31 -9.06 1.56 -10.24
N VAL A 32 -10.34 1.31 -10.52
CA VAL A 32 -10.76 0.88 -11.84
C VAL A 32 -10.50 2.00 -12.84
N GLU A 33 -9.93 1.65 -13.99
CA GLU A 33 -9.75 2.56 -15.10
C GLU A 33 -11.08 3.21 -15.50
N PRO A 34 -11.15 4.55 -15.66
CA PRO A 34 -12.42 5.25 -15.80
C PRO A 34 -13.16 4.97 -17.12
N VAL A 35 -12.43 4.65 -18.20
CA VAL A 35 -12.98 4.53 -19.56
C VAL A 35 -13.43 3.09 -19.86
N GLU A 36 -12.48 2.17 -20.04
CA GLU A 36 -12.80 0.79 -20.42
C GLU A 36 -13.22 -0.09 -19.24
N ARG A 37 -12.82 0.28 -18.02
CA ARG A 37 -13.10 -0.47 -16.78
C ARG A 37 -12.62 -1.93 -16.79
N LYS A 38 -11.61 -2.25 -17.60
CA LYS A 38 -11.02 -3.60 -17.70
C LYS A 38 -9.76 -3.78 -16.87
N SER A 39 -9.14 -2.68 -16.44
CA SER A 39 -7.86 -2.69 -15.74
C SER A 39 -7.90 -1.91 -14.43
N LEU A 40 -6.94 -2.21 -13.56
CA LEU A 40 -6.68 -1.44 -12.34
C LEU A 40 -5.48 -0.54 -12.57
N VAL A 41 -5.68 0.76 -12.32
CA VAL A 41 -4.65 1.79 -12.46
C VAL A 41 -4.31 2.38 -11.11
N GLY A 42 -3.05 2.78 -10.95
CA GLY A 42 -2.56 3.50 -9.78
C GLY A 42 -3.28 4.83 -9.56
N THR A 43 -3.28 5.29 -8.32
CA THR A 43 -3.82 6.61 -7.96
C THR A 43 -2.72 7.65 -7.76
N GLY A 44 -1.44 7.26 -7.81
CA GLY A 44 -0.30 8.13 -7.53
C GLY A 44 -0.15 8.50 -6.05
N ARG A 45 -0.92 7.84 -5.16
CA ARG A 45 -0.86 8.04 -3.69
C ARG A 45 -0.16 6.85 -3.05
N THR A 46 0.51 7.08 -1.91
CA THR A 46 1.25 6.02 -1.21
C THR A 46 0.85 5.98 0.26
N PHE A 47 0.69 4.76 0.79
CA PHE A 47 0.45 4.50 2.21
C PHE A 47 1.43 3.46 2.74
N VAL A 48 1.54 3.37 4.07
CA VAL A 48 2.19 2.26 4.76
C VAL A 48 1.12 1.42 5.44
N ALA A 49 1.15 0.12 5.20
CA ALA A 49 0.29 -0.86 5.87
C ALA A 49 1.13 -1.84 6.70
N VAL A 50 0.57 -2.37 7.78
CA VAL A 50 1.20 -3.35 8.69
C VAL A 50 0.50 -4.70 8.57
#